data_AF-A0A6N2MEP4-F1
#
_entry.id   AF-A0A6N2MEP4-F1
#
_cell.length_a   1.000
_cell.length_b   1.000
_cell.length_c   1.000
_cell.angle_alpha   90.00
_cell.angle_beta   90.00
_cell.angle_gamma   90.00
#
_symmetry.space_group_name_H-M   'P 1'
#
loop_
_entity.id
_entity.type
_entity.pdbx_description
1 polymer ?
#
loop_
_entity_poly.entity_id
_entity_poly.type
_entity_poly.pdbx_seq_one_letter_code
_entity_poly.pdbx_strand_id
1 'polypeptide(L)'
;MGMASRSIGLTEIGEALKKAKSRWYSLHMAAASHAIAQRIPLADFILEVRDARIPLSSHYQLLSNFPPSSLRRIIVMNKTDANRSIKEWTKYFEQQNCISYGVNSHNKENVKEFLNFLQAQVRELKRTGHSGHATTMMITGIPNVGKSALANSLHQLGRISAADCSHPNIYLLDTPGILPPQILDSEVCSKLALTGAIENLVGEKELARYFLAIFNTSDGYKKWERLSTHGNDKSFTGQDDFMVNRVRQTLLESISCLDGNVQNEKHLEELIEAQFTALREAFLVSSEPGIDSQTRISAKLLNLYRTGRLGHYTLDPLPL
;
A
#
# COMPACT_ATOMS: atom_id res chain seq x y z
N MET A 1 -4.90 3.09 17.04
CA MET A 1 -3.67 2.30 17.28
C MET A 1 -3.34 2.40 18.77
N GLY A 2 -3.02 1.29 19.44
CA GLY A 2 -2.74 1.27 20.88
C GLY A 2 -1.42 1.98 21.24
N MET A 3 -1.24 2.39 22.50
CA MET A 3 0.00 3.06 22.93
C MET A 3 1.22 2.14 22.84
N ALA A 4 1.08 0.84 23.11
CA ALA A 4 2.19 -0.12 23.05
C ALA A 4 2.73 -0.37 21.63
N SER A 5 1.88 -0.43 20.59
CA SER A 5 2.37 -0.57 19.21
C SER A 5 2.98 0.71 18.66
N ARG A 6 2.75 1.85 19.33
CA ARG A 6 3.41 3.12 19.01
C ARG A 6 4.77 3.26 19.68
N SER A 7 5.07 2.56 20.77
CA SER A 7 6.40 2.64 21.38
C SER A 7 7.39 1.67 20.72
N ILE A 8 6.93 0.46 20.38
CA ILE A 8 7.78 -0.58 19.79
C ILE A 8 8.22 -0.20 18.37
N GLY A 9 9.52 0.06 18.20
CA GLY A 9 10.18 0.32 16.93
C GLY A 9 9.99 1.73 16.37
N LEU A 10 8.96 2.51 16.75
CA LEU A 10 8.77 3.86 16.20
C LEU A 10 9.87 4.85 16.63
N THR A 11 10.42 4.71 17.83
CA THR A 11 11.49 5.59 18.33
C THR A 11 12.77 5.38 17.53
N GLU A 12 13.19 4.13 17.37
CA GLU A 12 14.39 3.75 16.60
C GLU A 12 14.24 4.04 15.11
N ILE A 13 13.07 3.71 14.55
CA ILE A 13 12.76 4.01 13.14
C ILE A 13 12.75 5.53 12.94
N GLY A 14 12.05 6.29 13.79
CA GLY A 14 11.99 7.74 13.72
C GLY A 14 13.35 8.43 13.81
N GLU A 15 14.25 7.95 14.67
CA GLU A 15 15.61 8.48 14.79
C GLU A 15 16.49 8.15 13.59
N ALA A 16 16.48 6.91 13.11
CA ALA A 16 17.21 6.49 11.92
C ALA A 16 16.78 7.29 10.67
N LEU A 17 15.49 7.56 10.56
CA LEU A 17 14.91 8.32 9.45
C LEU A 17 15.21 9.82 9.52
N LYS A 18 15.21 10.43 10.71
CA LYS A 18 15.65 11.82 10.90
C LYS A 18 17.10 12.02 10.42
N LYS A 19 17.96 11.01 10.62
CA LYS A 19 19.36 11.02 10.16
C LYS A 19 19.50 10.80 8.64
N ALA A 20 18.51 10.20 7.98
CA ALA A 20 18.58 9.80 6.58
C ALA A 20 18.04 10.85 5.56
N LYS A 21 17.85 12.11 5.99
CA LYS A 21 17.31 13.23 5.18
C LYS A 21 17.89 13.35 3.76
N SER A 22 19.16 12.98 3.54
CA SER A 22 19.84 13.10 2.25
C SER A 22 19.73 11.88 1.33
N ARG A 23 19.18 10.74 1.80
CA ARG A 23 19.29 9.46 1.06
C ARG A 23 18.23 9.26 -0.01
N TRP A 24 17.00 9.75 0.18
CA TRP A 24 15.89 9.46 -0.75
C TRP A 24 15.37 10.65 -1.56
N TYR A 25 15.92 11.86 -1.43
CA TYR A 25 15.49 13.03 -2.21
C TYR A 25 16.67 13.67 -2.94
N SER A 26 16.89 13.23 -4.18
CA SER A 26 18.00 13.69 -5.02
C SER A 26 17.67 14.96 -5.80
N LEU A 27 18.70 15.59 -6.39
CA LEU A 27 18.52 16.71 -7.32
C LEU A 27 17.63 16.31 -8.52
N HIS A 28 17.74 15.05 -8.98
CA HIS A 28 16.87 14.50 -10.03
C HIS A 28 15.40 14.43 -9.57
N MET A 29 15.14 14.07 -8.32
CA MET A 29 13.78 14.06 -7.77
C MET A 29 13.22 15.47 -7.62
N ALA A 30 14.04 16.45 -7.24
CA ALA A 30 13.63 17.86 -7.22
C ALA A 30 13.25 18.35 -8.62
N ALA A 31 14.07 18.06 -9.64
CA ALA A 31 13.77 18.40 -11.03
C ALA A 31 12.49 17.72 -11.54
N ALA A 32 12.31 16.42 -11.24
CA ALA A 32 11.10 15.69 -11.59
C ALA A 32 9.85 16.24 -10.88
N SER A 33 9.96 16.58 -9.59
CA SER A 33 8.88 17.20 -8.82
C SER A 33 8.45 18.54 -9.43
N HIS A 34 9.42 19.39 -9.79
CA HIS A 34 9.16 20.66 -10.45
C HIS A 34 8.48 20.46 -11.81
N ALA A 35 8.99 19.54 -12.63
CA ALA A 35 8.45 19.26 -13.95
C ALA A 35 7.03 18.64 -13.89
N ILE A 36 6.73 17.87 -12.84
CA ILE A 36 5.36 17.35 -12.57
C ILE A 36 4.45 18.52 -12.19
N ALA A 37 4.88 19.40 -11.28
CA ALA A 37 4.09 20.54 -10.83
C ALA A 37 3.66 21.46 -11.99
N GLN A 38 4.53 21.70 -12.96
CA GLN A 38 4.22 22.50 -14.15
C GLN A 38 3.18 21.85 -15.09
N ARG A 39 3.06 20.51 -15.08
CA ARG A 39 2.14 19.77 -15.96
C ARG A 39 0.77 19.53 -15.34
N ILE A 40 0.66 19.55 -14.01
CA ILE A 40 -0.60 19.34 -13.30
C ILE A 40 -1.72 20.25 -13.83
N PRO A 41 -1.53 21.58 -14.03
CA PRO A 41 -2.59 22.45 -14.56
C PRO A 41 -3.01 22.16 -16.00
N LEU A 42 -2.22 21.38 -16.75
CA LEU A 42 -2.48 21.03 -18.15
C LEU A 42 -3.30 19.73 -18.30
N ALA A 43 -3.45 18.96 -17.22
CA ALA A 43 -4.18 17.71 -17.24
C ALA A 43 -5.68 17.92 -16.93
N ASP A 44 -6.55 17.24 -17.66
CA ASP A 44 -7.99 17.28 -17.39
C ASP A 44 -8.37 16.53 -16.11
N PHE A 45 -7.64 15.45 -15.81
CA PHE A 45 -7.78 14.64 -14.60
C PHE A 45 -6.41 14.31 -13.99
N ILE A 46 -6.36 14.29 -12.66
CA ILE A 46 -5.22 13.78 -11.89
C ILE A 46 -5.62 12.45 -11.23
N LEU A 47 -4.94 11.37 -11.61
CA LEU A 47 -5.08 10.07 -10.96
C LEU A 47 -4.00 9.97 -9.88
N GLU A 48 -4.39 10.21 -8.62
CA GLU A 48 -3.48 10.06 -7.48
C GLU A 48 -3.49 8.61 -7.01
N VAL A 49 -2.46 7.86 -7.40
CA VAL A 49 -2.31 6.46 -7.01
C VAL A 49 -1.73 6.37 -5.61
N ARG A 50 -2.47 5.68 -4.74
CA ARG A 50 -2.11 5.39 -3.35
C ARG A 50 -1.98 3.89 -3.13
N ASP A 51 -1.25 3.49 -2.10
CA ASP A 51 -1.23 2.09 -1.66
C ASP A 51 -2.43 1.85 -0.74
N ALA A 52 -3.33 0.94 -1.10
CA ALA A 52 -4.54 0.64 -0.33
C ALA A 52 -4.26 0.11 1.10
N ARG A 53 -3.03 -0.34 1.37
CA ARG A 53 -2.59 -0.72 2.73
C ARG A 53 -2.33 0.49 3.61
N ILE A 54 -2.07 1.66 3.03
CA ILE A 54 -1.83 2.91 3.76
C ILE A 54 -2.46 4.11 3.02
N PRO A 55 -3.80 4.17 2.88
CA PRO A 55 -4.46 5.17 2.06
C PRO A 55 -4.21 6.62 2.48
N LEU A 56 -3.86 6.91 3.74
CA LEU A 56 -3.52 8.25 4.21
C LEU A 56 -2.01 8.49 4.16
N SER A 57 -1.22 7.55 4.66
CA SER A 57 0.24 7.69 4.74
C SER A 57 0.91 7.70 3.35
N SER A 58 0.27 7.10 2.34
CA SER A 58 0.74 7.15 0.94
C SER A 58 0.22 8.34 0.13
N HIS A 59 -0.39 9.35 0.78
CA HIS A 59 -0.83 10.57 0.12
C HIS A 59 0.33 11.29 -0.60
N TYR A 60 0.07 11.69 -1.84
CA TYR A 60 1.01 12.47 -2.63
C TYR A 60 0.94 13.96 -2.29
N GLN A 61 1.80 14.39 -1.37
CA GLN A 61 1.82 15.75 -0.79
C GLN A 61 1.96 16.88 -1.82
N LEU A 62 2.56 16.63 -2.99
CA LEU A 62 2.71 17.66 -4.03
C LEU A 62 1.35 18.24 -4.47
N LEU A 63 0.28 17.42 -4.45
CA LEU A 63 -1.05 17.86 -4.85
C LEU A 63 -1.67 18.84 -3.85
N SER A 64 -1.19 18.89 -2.61
CA SER A 64 -1.66 19.83 -1.59
C SER A 64 -1.27 21.27 -1.91
N ASN A 65 -0.30 21.49 -2.82
CA ASN A 65 0.10 22.82 -3.27
C ASN A 65 -0.86 23.43 -4.31
N PHE A 66 -1.87 22.67 -4.74
CA PHE A 66 -2.84 23.10 -5.74
C PHE A 66 -4.23 23.24 -5.10
N PRO A 67 -5.03 24.24 -5.48
CA PRO A 67 -6.36 24.40 -4.92
C PRO A 67 -7.24 23.20 -5.31
N PRO A 68 -7.99 22.60 -4.37
CA PRO A 68 -8.83 21.42 -4.66
C PRO A 68 -9.82 21.64 -5.80
N SER A 69 -10.34 22.86 -5.95
CA SER A 69 -11.28 23.24 -7.00
C SER A 69 -10.70 23.25 -8.41
N SER A 70 -9.37 23.34 -8.57
CA SER A 70 -8.73 23.34 -9.89
C SER A 70 -8.36 21.95 -10.38
N LEU A 71 -8.43 20.92 -9.53
CA LEU A 71 -8.02 19.56 -9.87
C LEU A 71 -9.22 18.62 -9.91
N ARG A 72 -9.51 18.04 -11.07
CA ARG A 72 -10.38 16.86 -11.15
C ARG A 72 -9.60 15.63 -10.70
N ARG A 73 -9.40 15.54 -9.39
CA ARG A 73 -8.59 14.52 -8.74
C ARG A 73 -9.42 13.27 -8.46
N ILE A 74 -8.88 12.12 -8.84
CA ILE A 74 -9.41 10.80 -8.53
C ILE A 74 -8.35 10.08 -7.68
N ILE A 75 -8.72 9.69 -6.46
CA ILE A 75 -7.86 8.92 -5.58
C ILE A 75 -7.97 7.44 -5.98
N VAL A 76 -6.88 6.88 -6.50
CA VAL A 76 -6.82 5.49 -6.94
C VAL A 76 -6.11 4.68 -5.88
N MET A 77 -6.87 3.95 -5.06
CA MET A 77 -6.31 3.04 -4.06
C MET A 77 -5.89 1.75 -4.76
N ASN A 78 -4.60 1.59 -5.03
CA ASN A 78 -4.05 0.43 -5.73
C ASN A 78 -3.62 -0.69 -4.76
N LYS A 79 -3.40 -1.90 -5.30
CA LYS A 79 -3.06 -3.12 -4.54
C LYS A 79 -4.20 -3.55 -3.62
N THR A 80 -5.42 -3.27 -4.05
CA THR A 80 -6.61 -3.77 -3.39
C THR A 80 -6.81 -5.24 -3.73
N ASP A 81 -7.17 -6.03 -2.74
CA ASP A 81 -7.96 -7.24 -3.00
C ASP A 81 -9.38 -6.99 -2.51
N ALA A 82 -10.38 -7.58 -3.15
CA ALA A 82 -11.81 -7.39 -2.91
C ALA A 82 -12.17 -7.60 -1.42
N ASN A 83 -12.06 -6.54 -0.62
CA ASN A 83 -12.19 -6.58 0.84
C ASN A 83 -13.07 -5.43 1.33
N ARG A 84 -13.77 -5.67 2.45
CA ARG A 84 -14.63 -4.71 3.16
C ARG A 84 -13.94 -3.37 3.47
N SER A 85 -12.63 -3.39 3.76
CA SER A 85 -11.82 -2.19 4.05
C SER A 85 -11.93 -1.13 2.95
N ILE A 86 -11.90 -1.54 1.68
CA ILE A 86 -11.94 -0.59 0.56
C ILE A 86 -13.26 0.16 0.50
N LYS A 87 -14.38 -0.50 0.82
CA LYS A 87 -15.69 0.15 0.86
C LYS A 87 -15.75 1.24 1.94
N GLU A 88 -15.15 0.98 3.10
CA GLU A 88 -15.08 1.93 4.21
C GLU A 88 -14.19 3.13 3.84
N TRP A 89 -13.05 2.89 3.18
CA TRP A 89 -12.20 3.96 2.65
C TRP A 89 -12.83 4.75 1.52
N THR A 90 -13.53 4.10 0.59
CA THR A 90 -14.28 4.81 -0.47
C THR A 90 -15.33 5.72 0.15
N LYS A 91 -16.07 5.24 1.15
CA LYS A 91 -17.05 6.05 1.89
C LYS A 91 -16.39 7.22 2.63
N TYR A 92 -15.25 6.98 3.28
CA TYR A 92 -14.49 8.05 3.93
C TYR A 92 -14.09 9.15 2.94
N PHE A 93 -13.51 8.79 1.79
CA PHE A 93 -13.13 9.79 0.78
C PHE A 93 -14.33 10.49 0.16
N GLU A 94 -15.45 9.79 -0.05
CA GLU A 94 -16.70 10.37 -0.52
C GLU A 94 -17.23 11.42 0.46
N GLN A 95 -17.19 11.15 1.77
CA GLN A 95 -17.54 12.13 2.81
C GLN A 95 -16.61 13.36 2.82
N GLN A 96 -15.38 13.22 2.33
CA GLN A 96 -14.43 14.32 2.13
C GLN A 96 -14.57 14.97 0.74
N ASN A 97 -15.68 14.74 0.02
CA ASN A 97 -15.92 15.22 -1.34
C ASN A 97 -14.83 14.82 -2.35
N CYS A 98 -14.17 13.68 -2.13
CA CYS A 98 -13.15 13.14 -3.02
C CYS A 98 -13.70 11.94 -3.79
N ILE A 99 -13.49 11.93 -5.11
CA ILE A 99 -13.76 10.75 -5.94
C ILE A 99 -12.65 9.74 -5.67
N SER A 100 -13.00 8.50 -5.33
CA SER A 100 -12.02 7.44 -5.09
C SER A 100 -12.44 6.10 -5.70
N TYR A 101 -11.45 5.28 -6.06
CA TYR A 101 -11.68 3.97 -6.66
C TYR A 101 -10.59 2.98 -6.21
N GLY A 102 -10.99 1.76 -5.84
CA GLY A 102 -10.08 0.68 -5.48
C GLY A 102 -9.70 -0.17 -6.69
N VAL A 103 -8.41 -0.40 -6.92
CA VAL A 103 -7.92 -1.17 -8.07
C VAL A 103 -6.80 -2.16 -7.70
N ASN A 104 -6.79 -3.32 -8.35
CA ASN A 104 -5.68 -4.24 -8.41
C ASN A 104 -5.05 -4.16 -9.81
N SER A 105 -3.92 -3.46 -9.92
CA SER A 105 -3.23 -3.28 -11.21
C SER A 105 -2.77 -4.59 -11.88
N HIS A 106 -2.69 -5.69 -11.12
CA HIS A 106 -2.31 -7.01 -11.62
C HIS A 106 -3.50 -7.87 -12.04
N ASN A 107 -4.74 -7.44 -11.75
CA ASN A 107 -5.96 -8.13 -12.16
C ASN A 107 -6.59 -7.42 -13.36
N LYS A 108 -6.54 -8.06 -14.55
CA LYS A 108 -7.03 -7.47 -15.80
C LYS A 108 -8.51 -7.09 -15.77
N GLU A 109 -9.37 -7.89 -15.15
CA GLU A 109 -10.81 -7.59 -15.07
C GLU A 109 -11.06 -6.37 -14.19
N ASN A 110 -10.38 -6.27 -13.06
CA ASN A 110 -10.54 -5.12 -12.18
C ASN A 110 -9.97 -3.82 -12.80
N VAL A 111 -8.89 -3.90 -13.58
CA VAL A 111 -8.41 -2.75 -14.37
C VAL A 111 -9.40 -2.39 -15.49
N LYS A 112 -10.08 -3.36 -16.09
CA LYS A 112 -11.12 -3.11 -17.11
C LYS A 112 -12.34 -2.40 -16.51
N GLU A 113 -12.79 -2.80 -15.32
CA GLU A 113 -13.83 -2.09 -14.56
C GLU A 113 -13.41 -0.66 -14.24
N PHE A 114 -12.16 -0.47 -13.82
CA PHE A 114 -11.60 0.86 -13.57
C PHE A 114 -11.54 1.71 -14.84
N LEU A 115 -11.16 1.14 -15.99
CA LEU A 115 -11.18 1.84 -17.28
C LEU A 115 -12.60 2.29 -17.65
N ASN A 116 -13.61 1.44 -17.44
CA ASN A 116 -15.02 1.81 -17.67
C ASN A 116 -15.45 2.98 -16.77
N PHE A 117 -15.03 2.97 -15.51
CA PHE A 117 -15.24 4.08 -14.58
C PHE A 117 -14.59 5.37 -15.07
N LEU A 118 -13.32 5.33 -15.49
CA LEU A 118 -12.61 6.48 -16.04
C LEU A 118 -13.30 7.03 -17.29
N GLN A 119 -13.74 6.16 -18.20
CA GLN A 119 -14.48 6.57 -19.39
C GLN A 119 -15.82 7.25 -19.04
N ALA A 120 -16.49 6.83 -17.97
CA ALA A 120 -17.70 7.49 -17.49
C ALA A 120 -17.41 8.92 -16.99
N GLN A 121 -16.32 9.11 -16.24
CA GLN A 121 -15.87 10.43 -15.80
C GLN A 121 -15.56 11.35 -17.00
N VAL A 122 -14.92 10.82 -18.04
CA VAL A 122 -14.62 11.56 -19.27
C VAL A 122 -15.88 11.97 -20.02
N ARG A 123 -16.88 11.08 -20.12
CA ARG A 123 -18.16 11.40 -20.76
C ARG A 123 -18.88 12.54 -20.04
N GLU A 124 -18.90 12.52 -18.71
CA GLU A 124 -19.52 13.60 -17.92
C GLU A 124 -18.78 14.93 -18.11
N LEU A 125 -17.45 14.90 -18.12
CA LEU A 125 -16.65 16.10 -18.42
C LEU A 125 -16.99 16.70 -19.79
N LYS A 126 -17.12 15.86 -20.83
CA LYS A 126 -17.46 16.33 -22.19
C LYS A 126 -18.86 16.92 -22.27
N ARG A 127 -19.83 16.38 -21.50
CA ARG A 127 -21.21 16.89 -21.44
C ARG A 127 -21.28 18.32 -20.88
N THR A 128 -20.33 18.70 -20.03
CA THR A 128 -20.25 20.04 -19.42
C THR A 128 -19.50 21.08 -20.28
N GLY A 129 -19.25 20.80 -21.57
CA GLY A 129 -18.76 21.80 -22.53
C GLY A 129 -17.29 21.65 -22.98
N HIS A 130 -16.59 20.56 -22.62
CA HIS A 130 -15.19 20.32 -22.98
C HIS A 130 -15.03 19.54 -24.32
N SER A 131 -15.81 19.87 -25.34
CA SER A 131 -15.85 19.11 -26.59
C SER A 131 -14.69 19.47 -27.54
N GLY A 132 -13.90 18.48 -27.96
CA GLY A 132 -13.04 18.60 -29.16
C GLY A 132 -11.69 17.90 -29.08
N HIS A 133 -11.15 17.67 -27.88
CA HIS A 133 -9.79 17.14 -27.72
C HIS A 133 -9.75 15.79 -26.97
N ALA A 134 -8.64 15.07 -27.12
CA ALA A 134 -8.36 13.89 -26.30
C ALA A 134 -8.22 14.33 -24.83
N THR A 135 -8.88 13.62 -23.92
CA THR A 135 -8.85 13.95 -22.50
C THR A 135 -7.53 13.48 -21.90
N THR A 136 -6.78 14.39 -21.28
CA THR A 136 -5.47 14.10 -20.71
C THR A 136 -5.60 13.72 -19.23
N MET A 137 -5.13 12.52 -18.88
CA MET A 137 -5.06 12.02 -17.52
C MET A 137 -3.60 11.91 -17.09
N MET A 138 -3.26 12.42 -15.91
CA MET A 138 -1.91 12.32 -15.37
C MET A 138 -1.90 11.39 -14.15
N ILE A 139 -1.11 10.32 -14.22
CA ILE A 139 -0.90 9.40 -13.09
C ILE A 139 0.16 9.98 -12.19
N THR A 140 -0.14 10.16 -10.91
CA THR A 140 0.77 10.71 -9.89
C THR A 140 0.76 9.85 -8.63
N GLY A 141 1.78 9.99 -7.77
CA GLY A 141 1.88 9.21 -6.53
C GLY A 141 3.33 8.92 -6.13
N ILE A 142 3.52 8.47 -4.90
CA ILE A 142 4.85 8.13 -4.36
C ILE A 142 5.46 6.89 -5.06
N PRO A 143 6.75 6.57 -4.88
CA PRO A 143 7.36 5.34 -5.39
C PRO A 143 6.62 4.08 -4.96
N ASN A 144 6.69 3.04 -5.79
CA ASN A 144 6.20 1.69 -5.49
C ASN A 144 4.71 1.51 -5.16
N VAL A 145 3.86 2.54 -5.29
CA VAL A 145 2.37 2.39 -5.20
C VAL A 145 1.76 1.66 -6.40
N GLY A 146 2.54 1.40 -7.45
CA GLY A 146 2.12 0.65 -8.64
C GLY A 146 1.61 1.51 -9.81
N LYS A 147 2.07 2.77 -9.93
CA LYS A 147 1.76 3.67 -11.07
C LYS A 147 2.04 3.03 -12.42
N SER A 148 3.26 2.56 -12.64
CA SER A 148 3.66 1.97 -13.93
C SER A 148 2.96 0.64 -14.21
N ALA A 149 2.66 -0.16 -13.18
CA ALA A 149 1.83 -1.36 -13.35
C ALA A 149 0.42 -0.99 -13.81
N LEU A 150 -0.22 0.00 -13.17
CA LEU A 150 -1.53 0.50 -13.56
C LEU A 150 -1.52 1.10 -14.97
N ALA A 151 -0.54 1.95 -15.27
CA ALA A 151 -0.39 2.59 -16.58
C ALA A 151 -0.22 1.56 -17.70
N ASN A 152 0.63 0.55 -17.48
CA ASN A 152 0.84 -0.53 -18.44
C ASN A 152 -0.44 -1.36 -18.65
N SER A 153 -1.13 -1.74 -17.58
CA SER A 153 -2.39 -2.50 -17.67
C SER A 153 -3.48 -1.70 -18.39
N LEU A 154 -3.64 -0.40 -18.08
CA LEU A 154 -4.57 0.50 -18.75
C LEU A 154 -4.23 0.67 -20.23
N HIS A 155 -2.95 0.82 -20.58
CA HIS A 155 -2.52 0.96 -21.96
C HIS A 155 -2.76 -0.32 -22.79
N GLN A 156 -2.53 -1.50 -22.19
CA GLN A 156 -2.86 -2.78 -22.84
C GLN A 156 -4.36 -2.95 -23.08
N LEU A 157 -5.19 -2.65 -22.08
CA LEU A 157 -6.65 -2.76 -22.20
C LEU A 157 -7.24 -1.67 -23.10
N GLY A 158 -6.71 -0.44 -23.03
CA GLY A 158 -7.14 0.68 -23.86
C GLY A 158 -6.90 0.43 -25.35
N ARG A 159 -5.84 -0.30 -25.73
CA ARG A 159 -5.63 -0.76 -27.12
C ARG A 159 -6.71 -1.73 -27.57
N ILE A 160 -7.15 -2.62 -26.68
CA ILE A 160 -8.22 -3.58 -26.97
C ILE A 160 -9.55 -2.83 -27.12
N SER A 161 -9.87 -1.92 -26.18
CA SER A 161 -11.08 -1.10 -26.27
C SER A 161 -11.06 -0.16 -27.48
N ALA A 162 -9.93 0.45 -27.85
CA ALA A 162 -9.87 1.36 -28.99
C ALA A 162 -10.13 0.68 -30.35
N ALA A 163 -9.98 -0.65 -30.45
CA ALA A 163 -10.40 -1.40 -31.62
C ALA A 163 -11.93 -1.37 -31.81
N ASP A 164 -12.68 -1.21 -30.72
CA ASP A 164 -14.12 -0.95 -30.73
C ASP A 164 -14.32 0.58 -30.73
N CYS A 165 -14.67 1.17 -31.88
CA CYS A 165 -14.75 2.63 -32.14
C CYS A 165 -15.75 3.45 -31.28
N SER A 166 -16.16 2.99 -30.10
CA SER A 166 -17.17 3.59 -29.21
C SER A 166 -16.59 4.36 -28.00
N HIS A 167 -15.27 4.37 -27.80
CA HIS A 167 -14.65 4.88 -26.57
C HIS A 167 -14.03 6.28 -26.73
N PRO A 168 -14.09 7.15 -25.70
CA PRO A 168 -13.47 8.46 -25.75
C PRO A 168 -11.94 8.36 -25.78
N ASN A 169 -11.28 9.18 -26.61
CA ASN A 169 -9.82 9.28 -26.64
C ASN A 169 -9.27 9.81 -25.31
N ILE A 170 -8.50 8.97 -24.60
CA ILE A 170 -7.82 9.28 -23.33
C ILE A 170 -6.32 9.22 -23.58
N TYR A 171 -5.60 10.29 -23.24
CA TYR A 171 -4.14 10.32 -23.23
C TYR A 171 -3.63 10.20 -21.79
N LEU A 172 -2.80 9.20 -21.52
CA LEU A 172 -2.30 8.90 -20.18
C LEU A 172 -0.84 9.32 -20.04
N LEU A 173 -0.57 10.29 -19.17
CA LEU A 173 0.78 10.73 -18.81
C LEU A 173 1.24 9.97 -17.56
N ASP A 174 2.21 9.05 -17.73
CA ASP A 174 2.90 8.41 -16.60
C ASP A 174 3.94 9.36 -16.01
N THR A 175 4.15 9.28 -14.69
CA THR A 175 5.10 10.13 -13.97
C THR A 175 5.94 9.32 -13.01
N PRO A 176 7.21 9.72 -12.76
CA PRO A 176 8.04 9.06 -11.77
C PRO A 176 7.42 9.18 -10.37
N GLY A 177 7.69 8.19 -9.52
CA GLY A 177 7.32 8.28 -8.12
C GLY A 177 8.17 9.30 -7.38
N ILE A 178 7.55 10.27 -6.72
CA ILE A 178 8.24 11.30 -5.96
C ILE A 178 7.78 11.26 -4.51
N LEU A 179 8.75 11.34 -3.59
CA LEU A 179 8.51 11.57 -2.18
C LEU A 179 8.84 13.01 -1.83
N PRO A 180 8.27 13.57 -0.75
CA PRO A 180 8.68 14.87 -0.25
C PRO A 180 10.14 14.84 0.25
N PRO A 181 10.83 16.00 0.29
CA PRO A 181 12.17 16.11 0.82
C PRO A 181 12.26 15.76 2.31
N GLN A 182 11.15 15.91 3.04
CA GLN A 182 11.09 15.59 4.46
C GLN A 182 9.75 14.95 4.82
N ILE A 183 9.82 13.88 5.60
CA ILE A 183 8.68 13.23 6.24
C ILE A 183 8.93 13.37 7.75
N LEU A 184 8.10 14.18 8.42
CA LEU A 184 8.29 14.50 9.84
C LEU A 184 7.71 13.44 10.78
N ASP A 185 6.65 12.78 10.33
CA ASP A 185 5.91 11.79 11.12
C ASP A 185 6.61 10.44 11.02
N SER A 186 7.08 9.95 12.18
CA SER A 186 7.75 8.65 12.29
C SER A 186 6.82 7.49 11.98
N GLU A 187 5.53 7.58 12.33
CA GLU A 187 4.54 6.53 12.05
C GLU A 187 4.29 6.41 10.54
N VAL A 188 4.08 7.55 9.86
CA VAL A 188 3.94 7.60 8.39
C VAL A 188 5.17 7.02 7.73
N CYS A 189 6.36 7.38 8.22
CA CYS A 189 7.60 6.92 7.61
C CYS A 189 7.84 5.42 7.81
N SER A 190 7.56 4.87 9.01
CA SER A 190 7.60 3.43 9.26
C SER A 190 6.64 2.65 8.35
N LYS A 191 5.43 3.18 8.14
CA LYS A 191 4.43 2.63 7.21
C LYS A 191 4.90 2.66 5.74
N LEU A 192 5.56 3.74 5.33
CA LEU A 192 6.18 3.85 4.00
C LEU A 192 7.33 2.84 3.83
N ALA A 193 8.17 2.65 4.85
CA ALA A 193 9.25 1.65 4.81
C ALA A 193 8.67 0.23 4.73
N LEU A 194 7.65 -0.06 5.53
CA LEU A 194 6.98 -1.35 5.60
C LEU A 194 6.36 -1.74 4.25
N THR A 195 5.71 -0.79 3.58
CA THR A 195 5.15 -1.00 2.23
C THR A 195 6.18 -0.97 1.10
N GLY A 196 7.42 -0.58 1.40
CA GLY A 196 8.54 -0.51 0.46
C GLY A 196 8.56 0.75 -0.39
N ALA A 197 7.85 1.82 0.00
CA ALA A 197 7.88 3.10 -0.70
C ALA A 197 9.19 3.88 -0.46
N ILE A 198 9.83 3.65 0.69
CA ILE A 198 11.18 4.14 1.02
C ILE A 198 12.12 2.98 1.29
N GLU A 199 13.42 3.24 1.14
CA GLU A 199 14.47 2.29 1.48
C GLU A 199 14.42 1.91 2.97
N ASN A 200 14.79 0.67 3.27
CA ASN A 200 14.89 0.20 4.65
C ASN A 200 16.17 0.74 5.29
N LEU A 201 16.02 1.69 6.21
CA LEU A 201 17.13 2.38 6.86
C LEU A 201 17.44 1.88 8.26
N VAL A 202 16.55 1.04 8.82
CA VAL A 202 16.58 0.64 10.22
C VAL A 202 17.07 -0.79 10.37
N GLY A 203 16.78 -1.63 9.36
CA GLY A 203 17.07 -3.06 9.37
C GLY A 203 15.79 -3.85 9.12
N GLU A 204 15.90 -5.04 8.55
CA GLU A 204 14.72 -5.87 8.26
C GLU A 204 14.06 -6.35 9.55
N LYS A 205 14.87 -6.64 10.58
CA LYS A 205 14.42 -7.09 11.89
C LYS A 205 13.51 -6.07 12.57
N GLU A 206 13.94 -4.83 12.68
CA GLU A 206 13.23 -3.75 13.36
C GLU A 206 11.93 -3.44 12.63
N LEU A 207 11.95 -3.46 11.29
CA LEU A 207 10.77 -3.25 10.46
C LEU A 207 9.76 -4.40 10.58
N ALA A 208 10.23 -5.65 10.70
CA ALA A 208 9.38 -6.81 10.93
C ALA A 208 8.79 -6.83 12.34
N ARG A 209 9.55 -6.43 13.38
CA ARG A 209 9.03 -6.21 14.73
C ARG A 209 7.91 -5.18 14.74
N TYR A 210 8.13 -4.05 14.06
CA TYR A 210 7.12 -3.01 13.91
C TYR A 210 5.86 -3.56 13.23
N PHE A 211 6.00 -4.30 12.12
CA PHE A 211 4.88 -4.97 11.46
C PHE A 211 4.09 -5.88 12.41
N LEU A 212 4.77 -6.75 13.16
CA LEU A 212 4.12 -7.64 14.13
C LEU A 212 3.43 -6.87 15.25
N ALA A 213 4.01 -5.76 15.73
CA ALA A 213 3.37 -4.89 16.73
C ALA A 213 2.06 -4.28 16.21
N ILE A 214 2.03 -3.77 14.96
CA ILE A 214 0.79 -3.31 14.35
C ILE A 214 -0.19 -4.47 14.21
N PHE A 215 0.29 -5.58 13.67
CA PHE A 215 -0.52 -6.75 13.35
C PHE A 215 -1.22 -7.30 14.60
N ASN A 216 -0.49 -7.53 15.68
CA ASN A 216 -1.00 -8.06 16.95
C ASN A 216 -1.98 -7.09 17.65
N THR A 217 -1.78 -5.78 17.50
CA THR A 217 -2.68 -4.77 18.06
C THR A 217 -3.86 -4.42 17.16
N SER A 218 -3.80 -4.83 15.89
CA SER A 218 -4.91 -4.72 14.96
C SER A 218 -5.74 -5.99 15.02
N ASP A 219 -7.04 -5.88 15.29
CA ASP A 219 -7.97 -7.03 15.19
C ASP A 219 -8.07 -7.62 13.77
N GLY A 220 -7.23 -7.18 12.83
CA GLY A 220 -7.20 -7.62 11.44
C GLY A 220 -6.88 -9.11 11.29
N TYR A 221 -6.11 -9.70 12.21
CA TYR A 221 -5.75 -11.12 12.18
C TYR A 221 -6.97 -12.04 12.38
N LYS A 222 -8.04 -11.57 13.05
CA LYS A 222 -9.29 -12.34 13.24
C LYS A 222 -9.94 -12.75 11.91
N LYS A 223 -9.58 -12.09 10.80
CA LYS A 223 -10.02 -12.49 9.45
C LYS A 223 -9.40 -13.82 9.03
N TRP A 224 -8.23 -14.18 9.55
CA TRP A 224 -7.57 -15.45 9.26
C TRP A 224 -8.20 -16.64 9.97
N GLU A 225 -8.84 -16.46 11.13
CA GLU A 225 -9.55 -17.54 11.84
C GLU A 225 -10.57 -18.24 10.92
N ARG A 226 -11.25 -17.47 10.06
CA ARG A 226 -12.23 -17.99 9.11
C ARG A 226 -11.58 -18.76 7.97
N LEU A 227 -10.41 -18.31 7.49
CA LEU A 227 -9.66 -18.94 6.40
C LEU A 227 -9.08 -20.30 6.83
N SER A 228 -8.70 -20.47 8.10
CA SER A 228 -8.23 -21.75 8.65
C SER A 228 -9.33 -22.82 8.75
N THR A 229 -10.61 -22.44 8.82
CA THR A 229 -11.73 -23.40 8.94
C THR A 229 -12.23 -23.96 7.61
N HIS A 230 -12.01 -23.25 6.51
CA HIS A 230 -12.44 -23.65 5.18
C HIS A 230 -11.23 -24.08 4.34
N GLY A 231 -10.62 -25.20 4.72
CA GLY A 231 -9.49 -25.81 4.01
C GLY A 231 -9.82 -26.39 2.63
N ASN A 232 -10.73 -25.77 1.86
CA ASN A 232 -11.21 -26.32 0.57
C ASN A 232 -11.52 -25.29 -0.52
N ASP A 233 -11.01 -24.06 -0.43
CA ASP A 233 -10.99 -23.18 -1.61
C ASP A 233 -9.91 -23.67 -2.58
N LYS A 234 -10.36 -24.36 -3.64
CA LYS A 234 -9.58 -24.97 -4.73
C LYS A 234 -8.86 -23.96 -5.64
N SER A 235 -8.36 -22.84 -5.10
CA SER A 235 -7.68 -21.79 -5.88
C SER A 235 -6.18 -21.64 -5.56
N PHE A 236 -5.66 -22.37 -4.58
CA PHE A 236 -4.27 -22.23 -4.10
C PHE A 236 -3.52 -23.57 -4.19
N THR A 237 -3.07 -23.92 -5.41
CA THR A 237 -2.30 -25.13 -5.69
C THR A 237 -0.81 -24.79 -5.85
N GLY A 238 -0.08 -24.75 -4.73
CA GLY A 238 1.38 -24.62 -4.73
C GLY A 238 2.01 -24.85 -3.35
N GLN A 239 3.25 -25.37 -3.32
CA GLN A 239 4.06 -25.53 -2.09
C GLN A 239 4.23 -24.20 -1.34
N ASP A 240 4.18 -23.12 -2.10
CA ASP A 240 4.23 -21.73 -1.68
C ASP A 240 3.01 -21.31 -0.84
N ASP A 241 1.82 -21.88 -1.10
CA ASP A 241 0.61 -21.59 -0.34
C ASP A 241 0.56 -22.34 1.00
N PHE A 242 1.18 -23.52 1.06
CA PHE A 242 1.34 -24.26 2.32
C PHE A 242 2.19 -23.47 3.32
N MET A 243 3.31 -22.89 2.87
CA MET A 243 4.16 -22.06 3.72
C MET A 243 3.42 -20.82 4.22
N VAL A 244 2.69 -20.12 3.34
CA VAL A 244 1.89 -18.95 3.72
C VAL A 244 0.83 -19.31 4.76
N ASN A 245 0.11 -20.42 4.57
CA ASN A 245 -0.90 -20.87 5.53
C ASN A 245 -0.28 -21.26 6.87
N ARG A 246 0.88 -21.94 6.86
CA ARG A 246 1.63 -22.26 8.09
C ARG A 246 2.04 -20.98 8.83
N VAL A 247 2.56 -19.97 8.12
CA VAL A 247 2.89 -18.66 8.72
C VAL A 247 1.67 -17.99 9.34
N ARG A 248 0.53 -17.97 8.63
CA ARG A 248 -0.72 -17.39 9.15
C ARG A 248 -1.18 -18.12 10.42
N GLN A 249 -1.16 -19.46 10.40
CA GLN A 249 -1.55 -20.30 11.53
C GLN A 249 -0.63 -20.07 12.72
N THR A 250 0.69 -20.07 12.51
CA THR A 250 1.69 -19.81 13.56
C THR A 250 1.45 -18.45 14.23
N LEU A 251 1.20 -17.39 13.44
CA LEU A 251 0.90 -16.08 13.99
C LEU A 251 -0.41 -16.07 14.79
N LEU A 252 -1.46 -16.75 14.31
CA LEU A 252 -2.75 -16.83 15.01
C LEU A 252 -2.66 -17.62 16.33
N GLU A 253 -1.99 -18.76 16.32
CA GLU A 253 -1.77 -19.59 17.51
C GLU A 253 -0.95 -18.85 18.54
N SER A 254 0.11 -18.13 18.13
CA SER A 254 0.93 -17.34 19.05
C SER A 254 0.14 -16.26 19.78
N ILE A 255 -0.82 -15.60 19.11
CA ILE A 255 -1.68 -14.59 19.74
C ILE A 255 -2.67 -15.24 20.68
N SER A 256 -3.25 -16.38 20.29
CA SER A 256 -4.23 -17.12 21.10
C SER A 256 -3.61 -17.69 22.38
N CYS A 257 -2.33 -18.05 22.36
CA CYS A 257 -1.57 -18.55 23.52
C CYS A 257 -1.06 -17.43 24.43
N LEU A 258 -1.35 -16.16 24.14
CA LEU A 258 -0.90 -15.05 24.99
C LEU A 258 -1.76 -14.98 26.27
N ASP A 259 -1.17 -15.30 27.41
CA ASP A 259 -1.80 -15.16 28.74
C ASP A 259 -1.91 -13.68 29.22
N GLY A 260 -1.61 -12.72 28.35
CA GLY A 260 -1.44 -11.30 28.65
C GLY A 260 -2.18 -10.35 27.70
N ASN A 261 -2.10 -9.04 27.98
CA ASN A 261 -2.72 -7.99 27.17
C ASN A 261 -1.74 -7.41 26.13
N VAL A 262 -2.11 -7.43 24.84
CA VAL A 262 -1.37 -6.81 23.72
C VAL A 262 -1.21 -5.28 23.83
N GLN A 263 -1.98 -4.63 24.71
CA GLN A 263 -1.83 -3.20 25.02
C GLN A 263 -0.71 -2.93 26.03
N ASN A 264 -0.14 -3.97 26.66
CA ASN A 264 1.04 -3.86 27.51
C ASN A 264 2.30 -4.06 26.66
N GLU A 265 3.24 -3.10 26.73
CA GLU A 265 4.46 -3.10 25.93
C GLU A 265 5.32 -4.35 26.17
N LYS A 266 5.54 -4.73 27.43
CA LYS A 266 6.36 -5.90 27.77
C LYS A 266 5.75 -7.19 27.24
N HIS A 267 4.45 -7.39 27.42
CA HIS A 267 3.76 -8.58 26.89
C HIS A 267 3.77 -8.61 25.36
N LEU A 268 3.67 -7.45 24.71
CA LEU A 268 3.73 -7.35 23.26
C LEU A 268 5.14 -7.68 22.74
N GLU A 269 6.20 -7.24 23.44
CA GLU A 269 7.58 -7.62 23.11
C GLU A 269 7.82 -9.12 23.27
N GLU A 270 7.39 -9.71 24.39
CA GLU A 270 7.49 -11.15 24.64
C GLU A 270 6.76 -11.97 23.56
N LEU A 271 5.56 -11.51 23.15
CA LEU A 271 4.81 -12.10 22.04
C LEU A 271 5.58 -12.03 20.72
N ILE A 272 6.17 -10.88 20.40
CA ILE A 272 6.94 -10.69 19.15
C ILE A 272 8.15 -11.62 19.12
N GLU A 273 8.89 -11.78 20.23
CA GLU A 273 10.01 -12.73 20.31
C GLU A 273 9.56 -14.19 20.15
N ALA A 274 8.45 -14.56 20.78
CA ALA A 274 7.84 -15.88 20.59
C ALA A 274 7.43 -16.12 19.12
N GLN A 275 6.86 -15.11 18.48
CA GLN A 275 6.50 -15.15 17.06
C GLN A 275 7.73 -15.32 16.16
N PHE A 276 8.84 -14.62 16.40
CA PHE A 276 10.08 -14.83 15.64
C PHE A 276 10.60 -16.27 15.79
N THR A 277 10.53 -16.82 16.99
CA THR A 277 10.95 -18.20 17.27
C THR A 277 10.09 -19.20 16.49
N ALA A 278 8.77 -19.04 16.51
CA ALA A 278 7.85 -19.93 15.81
C ALA A 278 7.92 -19.76 14.28
N LEU A 279 8.09 -18.52 13.79
CA LEU A 279 8.25 -18.23 12.37
C LEU A 279 9.52 -18.85 11.78
N ARG A 280 10.58 -19.02 12.58
CA ARG A 280 11.80 -19.73 12.14
C ARG A 280 11.47 -21.14 11.63
N GLU A 281 10.62 -21.86 12.37
CA GLU A 281 10.19 -23.21 12.00
C GLU A 281 9.22 -23.19 10.82
N ALA A 282 8.31 -22.22 10.79
CA ALA A 282 7.37 -22.05 9.67
C ALA A 282 8.09 -21.79 8.34
N PHE A 283 9.15 -20.98 8.36
CA PHE A 283 9.95 -20.64 7.19
C PHE A 283 11.08 -21.62 6.86
N LEU A 284 11.27 -22.67 7.67
CA LEU A 284 12.33 -23.67 7.55
C LEU A 284 13.73 -23.02 7.45
N VAL A 285 14.01 -22.06 8.33
CA VAL A 285 15.31 -21.35 8.34
C VAL A 285 16.32 -22.12 9.22
N SER A 286 17.42 -22.58 8.60
CA SER A 286 18.51 -23.27 9.30
C SER A 286 19.20 -22.41 10.36
N SER A 287 19.61 -23.04 11.46
CA SER A 287 20.34 -22.40 12.57
C SER A 287 21.85 -22.51 12.39
N GLU A 288 22.38 -22.03 11.26
CA GLU A 288 23.82 -22.01 11.03
C GLU A 288 24.51 -20.90 11.84
N PRO A 289 25.62 -21.18 12.52
CA PRO A 289 26.34 -20.18 13.32
C PRO A 289 26.89 -19.07 12.42
N GLY A 290 26.59 -17.80 12.76
CA GLY A 290 27.07 -16.61 12.05
C GLY A 290 26.08 -15.98 11.06
N ILE A 291 24.97 -16.64 10.73
CA ILE A 291 23.89 -16.06 9.92
C ILE A 291 22.83 -15.51 10.85
N ASP A 292 22.48 -14.23 10.72
CA ASP A 292 21.35 -13.65 11.47
C ASP A 292 20.03 -14.24 10.96
N SER A 293 19.62 -15.34 11.60
CA SER A 293 18.37 -16.03 11.32
C SER A 293 17.16 -15.10 11.45
N GLN A 294 17.20 -14.11 12.35
CA GLN A 294 16.12 -13.15 12.53
C GLN A 294 15.99 -12.21 11.33
N THR A 295 17.10 -11.73 10.78
CA THR A 295 17.07 -10.93 9.53
C THR A 295 16.45 -11.73 8.37
N ARG A 296 16.81 -13.01 8.18
CA ARG A 296 16.22 -13.84 7.11
C ARG A 296 14.71 -14.06 7.30
N ILE A 297 14.28 -14.34 8.54
CA ILE A 297 12.85 -14.48 8.88
C ILE A 297 12.12 -13.17 8.58
N SER A 298 12.72 -12.05 8.96
CA SER A 298 12.18 -10.71 8.74
C SER A 298 12.02 -10.39 7.25
N ALA A 299 13.05 -10.65 6.44
CA ALA A 299 13.01 -10.50 4.99
C ALA A 299 11.85 -11.28 4.37
N LYS A 300 11.71 -12.56 4.75
CA LYS A 300 10.63 -13.43 4.27
C LYS A 300 9.25 -12.92 4.68
N LEU A 301 9.07 -12.55 5.95
CA LEU A 301 7.81 -12.02 6.47
C LEU A 301 7.41 -10.72 5.77
N LEU A 302 8.33 -9.77 5.66
CA LEU A 302 8.13 -8.50 4.96
C LEU A 302 7.82 -8.71 3.48
N ASN A 303 8.45 -9.69 2.83
CA ASN A 303 8.14 -10.04 1.44
C ASN A 303 6.70 -10.55 1.29
N LEU A 304 6.25 -11.47 2.15
CA LEU A 304 4.88 -11.98 2.12
C LEU A 304 3.86 -10.86 2.39
N TYR A 305 4.17 -9.92 3.28
CA TYR A 305 3.34 -8.73 3.49
C TYR A 305 3.32 -7.81 2.25
N ARG A 306 4.50 -7.51 1.69
CA ARG A 306 4.65 -6.58 0.57
C ARG A 306 3.97 -7.07 -0.71
N THR A 307 3.98 -8.38 -0.94
CA THR A 307 3.34 -9.07 -2.06
C THR A 307 1.84 -9.32 -1.84
N GLY A 308 1.29 -9.00 -0.66
CA GLY A 308 -0.11 -9.26 -0.32
C GLY A 308 -0.41 -10.73 0.02
N ARG A 309 0.58 -11.62 -0.02
CA ARG A 309 0.41 -13.06 0.22
C ARG A 309 0.00 -13.40 1.65
N LEU A 310 0.38 -12.60 2.66
CA LEU A 310 -0.18 -12.76 4.02
C LEU A 310 -1.69 -12.45 4.06
N GLY A 311 -2.23 -11.75 3.07
CA GLY A 311 -3.55 -11.13 3.09
C GLY A 311 -3.40 -9.61 3.12
N HIS A 312 -4.48 -8.91 2.78
CA HIS A 312 -4.45 -7.46 2.64
C HIS A 312 -4.81 -6.78 3.96
N TYR A 313 -3.80 -6.14 4.56
CA TYR A 313 -3.89 -5.38 5.80
C TYR A 313 -3.76 -3.89 5.52
N THR A 314 -4.77 -3.13 5.91
CA THR A 314 -4.67 -1.67 5.95
C THR A 314 -4.12 -1.24 7.32
N LEU A 315 -2.96 -0.59 7.32
CA LEU A 315 -2.24 -0.11 8.49
C LEU A 315 -2.70 1.29 8.94
N ASP A 316 -3.27 2.07 8.02
CA ASP A 316 -3.90 3.33 8.42
C ASP A 316 -5.23 3.02 9.09
N PRO A 317 -5.48 3.57 10.30
CA PRO A 317 -6.81 3.55 10.86
C PRO A 317 -7.72 4.43 10.02
N LEU A 318 -9.00 4.03 9.87
CA LEU A 318 -10.02 4.96 9.41
C LEU A 318 -10.13 6.10 10.42
N PRO A 319 -10.06 7.37 9.98
CA PRO A 319 -10.33 8.49 10.87
C PRO A 319 -11.76 8.39 11.40
N LEU A 320 -11.92 8.71 12.69
CA LEU A 320 -13.23 8.80 13.35
C LEU A 320 -14.00 10.04 12.88
#